data_AF-A0A0R0LVJ4-F1
#
_entry.id   AF-A0A0R0LVJ4-F1
#
_cell.length_a   1.000
_cell.length_b   1.000
_cell.length_c   1.000
_cell.angle_alpha   90.00
_cell.angle_beta   90.00
_cell.angle_gamma   90.00
#
_symmetry.space_group_name_H-M   'P 1'
#
loop_
_entity.id
_entity.type
_entity.pdbx_description
1 polymer ?
#
loop_
_entity_poly.entity_id
_entity_poly.type
_entity_poly.pdbx_seq_one_letter_code
_entity_poly.pdbx_strand_id
1 'polypeptide(L)'
;MLPIILIIFSSMILMFSLLRKKGIKENSTASSNLSEYYDLPENVSNQMKSKVLLEAAVRNLQIREELYQENGMVRQLTSNRLLGPKKLDEMISQSKEMEYEVLLINSEAENLKQNWDIFSDALNALPSFKKKKEMNEKDNLQKESNFAKKKKETLELSLINRLKTE
;
A
#
# COMPACT_ATOMS: atom_id res chain seq x y z
N MET A 1 -38.65 32.41 24.03
CA MET A 1 -37.50 32.67 23.13
C MET A 1 -36.33 31.72 23.38
N LEU A 2 -35.82 31.57 24.61
CA LEU A 2 -34.78 30.58 24.97
C LEU A 2 -35.00 29.13 24.50
N PRO A 3 -36.20 28.50 24.65
CA PRO A 3 -36.40 27.11 24.22
C PRO A 3 -36.36 26.96 22.69
N ILE A 4 -36.76 27.99 21.95
CA ILE A 4 -36.73 27.98 20.47
C ILE A 4 -35.28 28.02 19.98
N ILE A 5 -34.42 28.81 20.64
CA ILE A 5 -32.99 28.89 20.31
C ILE A 5 -32.29 27.54 20.57
N LEU A 6 -32.63 26.85 21.67
CA LEU A 6 -32.10 25.51 21.96
C LEU A 6 -32.46 24.46 20.90
N ILE A 7 -33.69 24.50 20.38
CA ILE A 7 -34.14 23.60 19.31
C ILE A 7 -33.38 23.88 18.00
N ILE A 8 -33.12 25.16 17.67
CA ILE A 8 -32.36 25.54 16.49
C ILE A 8 -30.90 25.07 16.61
N PHE A 9 -30.26 25.27 17.75
CA PHE A 9 -28.89 24.78 17.97
C PHE A 9 -28.81 23.24 17.94
N SER A 10 -29.77 22.55 18.56
CA SER A 10 -29.82 21.08 18.55
C SER A 10 -29.99 20.53 17.12
N SER A 11 -30.86 21.15 16.32
CA SER A 11 -31.06 20.73 14.93
C SER A 11 -29.87 21.06 14.02
N MET A 12 -29.16 22.18 14.24
CA MET A 12 -27.90 22.46 13.55
C MET A 12 -26.81 21.42 13.87
N ILE A 13 -26.67 21.02 15.14
CA ILE A 13 -25.70 20.01 15.56
C ILE A 13 -26.00 18.65 14.90
N LEU A 14 -27.27 18.25 14.88
CA LEU A 14 -27.70 17.02 14.21
C LEU A 14 -27.45 17.07 12.71
N MET A 15 -27.76 18.19 12.05
CA MET A 15 -27.54 18.35 10.61
C MET A 15 -26.04 18.32 10.28
N PHE A 16 -25.21 18.98 11.09
CA PHE A 16 -23.75 18.95 10.93
C PHE A 16 -23.18 17.54 11.11
N SER A 17 -23.67 16.78 12.10
CA SER A 17 -23.26 15.40 12.33
C SER A 17 -23.62 14.49 11.17
N LEU A 18 -24.84 14.62 10.61
CA LEU A 18 -25.28 13.84 9.45
C LEU A 18 -24.50 14.19 8.18
N LEU A 19 -24.22 15.48 7.93
CA LEU A 19 -23.39 15.92 6.81
C LEU A 19 -21.96 15.42 6.93
N ARG A 20 -21.37 15.46 8.12
CA ARG A 20 -20.03 14.91 8.40
C ARG A 20 -20.00 13.40 8.17
N LYS A 21 -21.01 12.67 8.66
CA LYS A 21 -21.12 11.21 8.47
C LYS A 21 -21.25 10.82 6.99
N LYS A 22 -21.96 11.61 6.18
CA LYS A 22 -22.09 11.37 4.73
C LYS A 22 -20.85 11.77 3.93
N GLY A 23 -20.06 12.72 4.43
CA GLY A 23 -18.79 13.15 3.83
C GLY A 23 -17.61 12.21 4.11
N ILE A 24 -17.68 11.40 5.17
CA ILE A 24 -16.75 10.29 5.40
C ILE A 24 -17.17 9.17 4.45
N LYS A 25 -16.76 9.27 3.19
CA LYS A 25 -16.67 8.06 2.38
C LYS A 25 -15.64 7.16 3.06
N GLU A 26 -16.01 5.90 3.26
CA GLU A 26 -15.07 4.83 3.56
C GLU A 26 -14.02 4.86 2.45
N ASN A 27 -12.90 5.52 2.71
CA ASN A 27 -11.75 5.46 1.82
C ASN A 27 -11.41 3.98 1.73
N SER A 28 -11.48 3.46 0.51
CA SER A 28 -11.33 2.05 0.22
C SER A 28 -10.08 1.55 0.92
N THR A 29 -10.27 0.55 1.77
CA THR A 29 -9.25 -0.20 2.51
C THR A 29 -7.94 -0.26 1.73
N ALA A 30 -7.03 0.66 2.02
CA ALA A 30 -5.66 0.53 1.60
C ALA A 30 -5.16 -0.77 2.26
N SER A 31 -4.61 -1.68 1.47
CA SER A 31 -4.02 -2.91 2.00
C SER A 31 -2.95 -2.51 3.01
N SER A 32 -3.19 -2.77 4.29
CA SER A 32 -2.25 -2.38 5.34
C SER A 32 -0.92 -3.09 5.14
N ASN A 33 0.19 -2.37 5.34
CA ASN A 33 1.52 -2.96 5.28
C ASN A 33 1.75 -4.00 6.40
N LEU A 34 0.88 -4.03 7.41
CA LEU A 34 0.91 -4.95 8.55
C LEU A 34 0.03 -6.19 8.37
N SER A 35 -0.69 -6.35 7.25
CA SER A 35 -1.57 -7.52 7.07
C SER A 35 -0.83 -8.84 7.26
N GLU A 36 0.35 -8.98 6.62
CA GLU A 36 1.20 -10.17 6.74
C GLU A 36 1.74 -10.39 8.16
N TYR A 37 1.88 -9.32 8.97
CA TYR A 37 2.30 -9.43 10.37
C TYR A 37 1.15 -9.93 11.26
N TYR A 38 -0.06 -9.42 11.05
CA TYR A 38 -1.25 -9.85 11.81
C TYR A 38 -1.77 -11.23 11.39
N ASP A 39 -1.49 -11.67 10.16
CA ASP A 39 -1.82 -13.01 9.68
C ASP A 39 -0.87 -14.10 10.20
N LEU A 40 0.19 -13.74 10.95
CA LEU A 40 1.10 -14.71 11.55
C LEU A 40 0.40 -15.55 12.65
N PRO A 41 0.64 -16.88 12.71
CA PRO A 41 0.13 -17.69 13.80
C PRO A 41 0.65 -17.22 15.18
N GLU A 42 -0.17 -17.32 16.23
CA GLU A 42 0.14 -16.79 17.57
C GLU A 42 1.49 -17.30 18.14
N ASN A 43 1.83 -18.56 17.85
CA ASN A 43 3.03 -19.25 18.34
C ASN A 43 4.30 -19.06 17.47
N VAL A 44 4.33 -18.05 16.61
CA VAL A 44 5.51 -17.76 15.77
C VAL A 44 6.66 -17.19 16.60
N SER A 45 7.90 -17.57 16.27
CA SER A 45 9.10 -17.09 16.94
C SER A 45 9.26 -15.57 16.80
N ASN A 46 9.79 -14.93 17.85
CA ASN A 46 10.04 -13.48 17.84
C ASN A 46 10.97 -13.05 16.71
N GLN A 47 11.89 -13.91 16.27
CA GLN A 47 12.77 -13.65 15.12
C GLN A 47 12.00 -13.53 13.79
N MET A 48 10.97 -14.35 13.60
CA MET A 48 10.13 -14.28 12.41
C MET A 48 9.21 -13.07 12.50
N LYS A 49 8.63 -12.78 13.67
CA LYS A 49 7.83 -11.55 13.91
C LYS A 49 8.65 -10.29 13.62
N SER A 50 9.89 -10.21 14.12
CA SER A 50 10.77 -9.07 13.85
C SER A 50 11.12 -8.93 12.37
N LYS A 51 11.30 -10.05 11.66
CA LYS A 51 11.60 -10.03 10.22
C LYS A 51 10.41 -9.51 9.41
N VAL A 52 9.21 -10.02 9.67
CA VAL A 52 7.99 -9.59 8.96
C VAL A 52 7.66 -8.13 9.28
N LEU A 53 7.86 -7.70 10.53
CA LEU A 53 7.70 -6.30 10.92
C LEU A 53 8.72 -5.38 10.20
N LEU A 54 9.97 -5.84 10.04
CA LEU A 54 10.99 -5.11 9.28
C LEU A 54 10.62 -5.02 7.78
N GLU A 55 10.07 -6.10 7.21
CA GLU A 55 9.56 -6.09 5.83
C GLU A 55 8.40 -5.10 5.66
N ALA A 56 7.48 -5.03 6.63
CA ALA A 56 6.40 -4.04 6.67
C ALA A 56 6.95 -2.60 6.74
N ALA A 57 7.95 -2.35 7.59
CA ALA A 57 8.61 -1.05 7.71
C ALA A 57 9.30 -0.63 6.40
N VAL A 58 9.97 -1.56 5.70
CA VAL A 58 10.57 -1.30 4.38
C VAL A 58 9.51 -0.97 3.33
N ARG A 59 8.39 -1.70 3.29
CA ARG A 59 7.28 -1.40 2.37
C ARG A 59 6.67 -0.03 2.64
N ASN A 60 6.46 0.32 3.91
CA ASN A 60 5.96 1.63 4.30
C ASN A 60 6.88 2.77 3.80
N LEU A 61 8.21 2.61 3.94
CA LEU A 61 9.18 3.57 3.40
C LEU A 61 9.13 3.70 1.87
N GLN A 62 8.94 2.59 1.15
CA GLN A 62 8.81 2.60 -0.32
C GLN A 62 7.55 3.34 -0.76
N ILE A 63 6.39 3.01 -0.18
CA ILE A 63 5.12 3.67 -0.51
C ILE A 63 5.18 5.16 -0.16
N ARG A 64 5.86 5.52 0.93
CA ARG A 64 6.06 6.91 1.32
C ARG A 64 6.89 7.68 0.29
N GLU A 65 7.97 7.07 -0.23
CA GLU A 65 8.78 7.65 -1.31
C GLU A 65 7.95 7.87 -2.59
N GLU A 66 7.15 6.87 -2.98
CA GLU A 66 6.23 6.94 -4.13
C GLU A 66 5.19 8.04 -3.96
N LEU A 67 4.53 8.11 -2.80
CA LEU A 67 3.53 9.13 -2.51
C LEU A 67 4.13 10.55 -2.47
N TYR A 68 5.36 10.73 -1.99
CA TYR A 68 6.01 12.05 -2.07
C TYR A 68 6.23 12.50 -3.51
N GLN A 69 6.64 11.59 -4.40
CA GLN A 69 6.84 11.90 -5.82
C GLN A 69 5.50 12.22 -6.52
N GLU A 70 4.47 11.40 -6.26
CA GLU A 70 3.15 11.58 -6.87
C GLU A 70 2.45 12.85 -6.37
N ASN A 71 2.59 13.20 -5.08
CA ASN A 71 1.88 14.33 -4.47
C ASN A 71 2.33 15.67 -5.08
N GLY A 72 3.61 15.79 -5.44
CA GLY A 72 4.12 16.95 -6.18
C GLY A 72 3.39 17.15 -7.51
N MET A 73 3.22 16.07 -8.29
CA MET A 73 2.53 16.12 -9.57
C MET A 73 1.03 16.39 -9.41
N VAL A 74 0.38 15.70 -8.48
CA VAL A 74 -1.07 15.86 -8.26
C VAL A 74 -1.42 17.27 -7.77
N ARG A 75 -0.60 17.87 -6.91
CA ARG A 75 -0.79 19.27 -6.49
C ARG A 75 -0.71 20.25 -7.66
N GLN A 76 0.28 20.08 -8.54
CA GLN A 76 0.43 20.92 -9.74
C GLN A 76 -0.75 20.75 -10.71
N LEU A 77 -1.19 19.51 -10.95
CA LEU A 77 -2.33 19.23 -11.82
C LEU A 77 -3.65 19.75 -11.22
N THR A 78 -3.80 19.71 -9.90
CA THR A 78 -4.96 20.25 -9.19
C THR A 78 -4.97 21.78 -9.24
N SER A 79 -3.81 22.44 -9.03
CA SER A 79 -3.71 23.91 -9.14
C SER A 79 -4.00 24.40 -10.57
N ASN A 80 -3.64 23.60 -11.57
CA ASN A 80 -3.95 23.87 -12.98
C ASN A 80 -5.39 23.51 -13.37
N ARG A 81 -6.23 23.09 -12.41
CA ARG A 81 -7.63 22.63 -12.61
C ARG A 81 -7.77 21.46 -13.58
N LEU A 82 -6.70 20.69 -13.80
CA LEU A 82 -6.70 19.49 -14.64
C LEU A 82 -7.20 18.26 -13.87
N LEU A 83 -7.07 18.27 -12.54
CA LEU A 83 -7.62 17.27 -11.64
C LEU A 83 -8.63 17.89 -10.67
N GLY A 84 -9.69 17.14 -10.37
CA GLY A 84 -10.64 17.51 -9.31
C GLY A 84 -10.04 17.34 -7.91
N PRO A 85 -10.57 18.05 -6.89
CA PRO A 85 -10.01 18.06 -5.53
C PRO A 85 -10.03 16.67 -4.87
N LYS A 86 -10.92 15.77 -5.31
CA LYS A 86 -11.06 14.41 -4.78
C LYS A 86 -9.73 13.64 -4.76
N LYS A 87 -8.94 13.71 -5.82
CA LYS A 87 -7.67 12.96 -5.90
C LYS A 87 -6.64 13.51 -4.92
N LEU A 88 -6.62 14.83 -4.72
CA LEU A 88 -5.77 15.46 -3.72
C LEU A 88 -6.21 15.09 -2.30
N ASP A 89 -7.52 15.07 -2.03
CA ASP A 89 -8.07 14.67 -0.74
C ASP A 89 -7.78 13.19 -0.42
N GLU A 90 -7.89 12.31 -1.42
CA GLU A 90 -7.49 10.89 -1.31
C GLU A 90 -6.01 10.75 -0.95
N MET A 91 -5.12 11.48 -1.63
CA MET A 91 -3.68 11.45 -1.32
C MET A 91 -3.37 11.98 0.08
N ILE A 92 -4.07 13.03 0.53
CA ILE A 92 -3.93 13.56 1.88
C ILE A 92 -4.39 12.51 2.91
N SER A 93 -5.47 11.77 2.64
CA SER A 93 -5.91 10.68 3.51
C SER A 93 -4.87 9.57 3.57
N GLN A 94 -4.37 9.11 2.43
CA GLN A 94 -3.35 8.06 2.35
C GLN A 94 -2.06 8.47 3.09
N SER A 95 -1.64 9.73 2.97
CA SER A 95 -0.49 10.25 3.73
C SER A 95 -0.70 10.15 5.24
N LYS A 96 -1.91 10.46 5.73
CA LYS A 96 -2.24 10.35 7.16
C LYS A 96 -2.32 8.90 7.61
N GLU A 97 -2.92 8.02 6.82
CA GLU A 97 -2.97 6.58 7.09
C GLU A 97 -1.57 5.99 7.24
N MET A 98 -0.62 6.40 6.39
CA MET A 98 0.78 5.99 6.55
C MET A 98 1.42 6.50 7.85
N GLU A 99 1.14 7.73 8.28
CA GLU A 99 1.64 8.25 9.56
C GLU A 99 1.12 7.41 10.74
N TYR A 100 -0.16 7.00 10.69
CA TYR A 100 -0.71 6.08 11.68
C TYR A 100 -0.04 4.70 11.63
N GLU A 101 0.22 4.14 10.44
CA GLU A 101 0.95 2.88 10.32
C GLU A 101 2.37 2.96 10.87
N VAL A 102 3.07 4.08 10.70
CA VAL A 102 4.41 4.29 11.27
C VAL A 102 4.37 4.21 12.80
N LEU A 103 3.37 4.85 13.42
CA LEU A 103 3.19 4.78 14.87
C LEU A 103 2.90 3.35 15.34
N LEU A 104 2.07 2.61 14.60
CA LEU A 104 1.77 1.20 14.91
C LEU A 104 3.03 0.33 14.81
N ILE A 105 3.78 0.42 13.70
CA ILE A 105 5.02 -0.34 13.49
C ILE A 105 6.03 -0.05 14.60
N ASN A 106 6.18 1.22 15.01
CA ASN A 106 7.06 1.59 16.12
C ASN A 106 6.60 0.98 17.44
N SER A 107 5.30 1.03 17.74
CA SER A 107 4.77 0.43 18.97
C SER A 107 4.96 -1.09 19.02
N GLU A 108 4.77 -1.78 17.89
CA GLU A 108 5.01 -3.22 17.76
C GLU A 108 6.51 -3.55 17.88
N ALA A 109 7.38 -2.70 17.34
CA ALA A 109 8.82 -2.86 17.45
C ALA A 109 9.29 -2.72 18.92
N GLU A 110 8.77 -1.74 19.65
CA GLU A 110 9.04 -1.56 21.08
C GLU A 110 8.58 -2.76 21.92
N ASN A 111 7.45 -3.36 21.57
CA ASN A 111 6.95 -4.58 22.23
C ASN A 111 7.87 -5.79 22.01
N LEU A 112 8.49 -5.91 20.83
CA LEU A 112 9.41 -7.00 20.51
C LEU A 112 10.81 -6.78 21.10
N LYS A 113 11.32 -5.55 21.01
CA LYS A 113 12.65 -5.17 21.50
C LYS A 113 12.62 -3.71 21.96
N GLN A 114 12.92 -3.51 23.23
CA GLN A 114 12.96 -2.16 23.81
C GLN A 114 13.95 -1.24 23.07
N ASN A 115 13.52 -0.02 22.77
CA ASN A 115 14.29 1.00 22.04
C ASN A 115 14.77 0.56 20.65
N TRP A 116 14.01 -0.31 19.98
CA TRP A 116 14.36 -0.71 18.61
C TRP A 116 13.90 0.33 17.59
N ASP A 117 14.88 1.03 16.99
CA ASP A 117 14.63 1.90 15.84
C ASP A 117 14.53 1.08 14.55
N ILE A 118 13.34 0.51 14.34
CA ILE A 118 13.06 -0.35 13.19
C ILE A 118 13.14 0.39 11.84
N PHE A 119 12.85 1.70 11.81
CA PHE A 119 12.88 2.47 10.57
C PHE A 119 14.30 2.82 10.14
N SER A 120 15.23 3.04 11.07
CA SER A 120 16.66 3.12 10.76
C SER A 120 17.19 1.81 10.17
N ASP A 121 16.82 0.67 10.75
CA ASP A 121 17.17 -0.64 10.20
C ASP A 121 16.52 -0.88 8.83
N ALA A 122 15.26 -0.46 8.65
CA ALA A 122 14.55 -0.56 7.38
C ALA A 122 15.19 0.31 6.29
N LEU A 123 15.67 1.52 6.61
CA LEU A 123 16.41 2.38 5.68
C LEU A 123 17.70 1.70 5.19
N ASN A 124 18.43 1.04 6.09
CA ASN A 124 19.63 0.29 5.74
C ASN A 124 19.32 -0.97 4.91
N ALA A 125 18.15 -1.59 5.12
CA ALA A 125 17.70 -2.75 4.37
C ALA A 125 17.14 -2.40 2.98
N LEU A 126 16.66 -1.17 2.78
CA LEU A 126 15.96 -0.71 1.57
C LEU A 126 16.71 -1.01 0.25
N PRO A 127 18.04 -0.79 0.13
CA PRO A 127 18.78 -1.08 -1.11
C PRO A 127 18.80 -2.58 -1.45
N SER A 128 18.84 -3.45 -0.44
CA SER A 128 18.82 -4.90 -0.60
C SER A 128 17.45 -5.38 -1.10
N PHE A 129 16.37 -4.77 -0.60
CA PHE A 129 15.01 -5.05 -1.08
C PHE A 129 14.77 -4.53 -2.51
N LYS A 130 15.29 -3.34 -2.86
CA LYS A 130 15.23 -2.82 -4.25
C LYS A 130 15.95 -3.76 -5.22
N LYS A 131 17.18 -4.20 -4.89
CA LYS A 131 17.94 -5.16 -5.71
C LYS A 131 17.25 -6.52 -5.85
N LYS A 132 16.61 -7.02 -4.79
CA LYS A 132 15.87 -8.30 -4.83
C LYS A 132 14.65 -8.23 -5.75
N LYS A 133 13.96 -7.09 -5.78
CA LYS A 133 12.81 -6.85 -6.68
C LYS A 133 13.24 -6.83 -8.14
N GLU A 134 14.33 -6.12 -8.47
CA GLU A 134 14.89 -6.08 -9.83
C GLU A 134 15.38 -7.45 -10.32
N MET A 135 15.95 -8.27 -9.44
CA MET A 135 16.38 -9.63 -9.77
C MET A 135 15.18 -10.55 -10.07
N ASN A 136 14.11 -10.46 -9.28
CA ASN A 136 12.88 -11.22 -9.52
C ASN A 136 12.17 -10.81 -10.82
N GLU A 137 12.20 -9.53 -11.20
CA GLU A 137 11.65 -9.08 -12.49
C GLU A 137 12.42 -9.65 -13.68
N LYS A 138 13.77 -9.70 -13.60
CA LYS A 138 14.60 -10.33 -14.62
C LYS A 138 14.32 -11.84 -14.75
N ASP A 139 14.16 -12.53 -13.64
CA ASP A 139 13.82 -13.96 -13.64
C ASP A 139 12.44 -14.24 -14.23
N ASN A 140 11.46 -13.37 -13.99
CA ASN A 140 10.13 -13.47 -14.57
C ASN A 140 10.14 -13.23 -16.08
N LEU A 141 10.87 -12.22 -16.55
CA LEU A 141 11.07 -11.98 -17.99
C LEU A 141 11.74 -13.18 -18.68
N GLN A 142 12.70 -13.82 -18.00
CA GLN A 142 13.36 -15.01 -18.53
C GLN A 142 12.40 -16.21 -18.60
N LYS A 143 11.55 -16.40 -17.59
CA LYS A 143 10.49 -17.45 -17.60
C LYS A 143 9.45 -17.22 -18.68
N GLU A 144 8.99 -15.99 -18.90
CA GLU A 144 8.07 -15.65 -19.99
C GLU A 144 8.70 -15.92 -21.36
N SER A 145 9.99 -15.58 -21.54
CA SER A 145 10.70 -15.88 -22.79
C SER A 145 10.79 -17.40 -23.06
N ASN A 146 11.05 -18.19 -22.02
CA ASN A 146 11.13 -19.65 -22.11
C ASN A 146 9.76 -20.28 -22.37
N PHE A 147 8.70 -19.73 -21.78
CA PHE A 147 7.33 -20.16 -22.03
C PHE A 147 6.89 -19.84 -23.48
N ALA A 148 7.20 -18.64 -23.97
CA ALA A 148 6.95 -18.25 -25.36
C ALA A 148 7.69 -19.16 -26.35
N LYS A 149 8.94 -19.53 -26.04
CA LYS A 149 9.73 -20.47 -26.85
C LYS A 149 9.11 -21.87 -26.90
N LYS A 150 8.70 -22.44 -25.75
CA LYS A 150 8.01 -23.75 -25.71
C LYS A 150 6.67 -23.73 -26.44
N LYS A 151 5.92 -22.63 -26.35
CA LYS A 151 4.65 -22.47 -27.07
C LYS A 151 4.88 -22.49 -28.59
N LYS A 152 5.93 -21.81 -29.07
CA LYS A 152 6.32 -21.81 -30.48
C LYS A 152 6.74 -23.22 -30.95
N GLU A 153 7.59 -23.91 -30.19
CA GLU A 153 8.02 -25.28 -30.51
C GLU A 153 6.83 -26.26 -30.59
N THR A 154 5.86 -26.13 -29.67
CA THR A 154 4.66 -26.97 -29.66
C THR A 154 3.77 -26.70 -30.88
N LEU A 155 3.62 -25.43 -31.28
CA LEU A 155 2.86 -25.05 -32.46
C LEU A 155 3.54 -25.54 -33.75
N GLU A 156 4.86 -25.41 -33.85
CA GLU A 156 5.66 -25.92 -34.98
C GLU A 156 5.54 -27.44 -35.09
N LEU A 157 5.66 -28.18 -33.98
CA LEU A 157 5.44 -29.64 -33.97
C LEU A 157 4.02 -30.01 -34.40
N SER A 158 3.01 -29.26 -33.95
CA SER A 158 1.62 -29.51 -34.35
C SER A 158 1.39 -29.26 -35.85
N LEU A 159 2.04 -28.24 -36.43
CA LEU A 159 1.98 -27.93 -37.85
C LEU A 159 2.70 -29.00 -38.68
N ILE A 160 3.90 -29.39 -38.28
CA ILE A 160 4.67 -30.45 -38.94
C ILE A 160 3.90 -31.77 -38.90
N ASN A 161 3.27 -32.11 -37.78
CA ASN A 161 2.48 -33.33 -37.68
C ASN A 161 1.25 -33.30 -38.59
N ARG A 162 0.57 -32.15 -38.75
CA ARG A 162 -0.53 -31.99 -39.71
C ARG A 162 -0.07 -32.12 -41.15
N LEU A 163 1.07 -31.51 -41.49
CA LEU A 163 1.67 -31.56 -42.84
C LEU A 163 2.21 -32.93 -43.24
N LYS A 164 2.49 -33.83 -42.28
CA LYS A 164 2.93 -35.22 -42.53
C LYS A 164 1.78 -36.21 -42.68
N THR A 165 0.57 -35.83 -42.27
CA THR A 165 -0.63 -36.66 -42.33
C THR A 165 -1.49 -36.42 -43.58
N GLU A 166 -1.07 -35.50 -44.46
CA GLU A 166 -1.55 -35.34 -45.84
C GLU A 166 -0.52 -35.90 -46.82
#